data_AF-M0KB62-F1
#
_entry.id   AF-M0KB62-F1
#
_cell.length_a   1.000
_cell.length_b   1.000
_cell.length_c   1.000
_cell.angle_alpha   90.00
_cell.angle_beta   90.00
_cell.angle_gamma   90.00
#
_symmetry.space_group_name_H-M   'P 1'
#
loop_
_entity.id
_entity.type
_entity.pdbx_description
1 polymer ?
#
loop_
_entity_poly.entity_id
_entity_poly.type
_entity_poly.pdbx_seq_one_letter_code
_entity_poly.pdbx_strand_id
1 'polypeptide(L)'
;MNVVLVGTDPNGLTDALEAEGHTVTVADVGNRPGLEEAGIHEADVYLLTEMSQATSIAVAKDLNPDLRVVVYAEGSLPDFASRQTDLVVDPDLLGSDAVAEEL
;
A
#
# COMPACT_ATOMS: atom_id res chain seq x y z
N MET A 1 -1.51 -13.27 0.17
CA MET A 1 -1.10 -12.40 1.29
C MET A 1 -2.26 -11.50 1.69
N ASN A 2 -2.21 -10.92 2.89
CA ASN A 2 -3.11 -9.88 3.35
C ASN A 2 -2.54 -8.51 3.00
N VAL A 3 -3.23 -7.77 2.14
CA VAL A 3 -2.80 -6.47 1.64
C VAL A 3 -3.77 -5.40 2.14
N VAL A 4 -3.24 -4.36 2.78
CA VAL A 4 -4.00 -3.14 3.08
C VAL A 4 -3.64 -2.08 2.05
N LEU A 5 -4.59 -1.75 1.18
CA LEU A 5 -4.48 -0.68 0.20
C LEU A 5 -4.95 0.63 0.82
N VAL A 6 -4.17 1.70 0.67
CA VAL A 6 -4.51 3.04 1.16
C VAL A 6 -4.60 4.04 0.03
N GLY A 7 -5.77 4.67 -0.07
CA GLY A 7 -6.11 5.61 -1.13
C GLY A 7 -7.09 5.00 -2.13
N THR A 8 -7.33 5.74 -3.21
CA THR A 8 -8.15 5.29 -4.34
C THR A 8 -7.45 4.23 -5.17
N ASP A 9 -8.21 3.42 -5.90
CA ASP A 9 -7.69 2.42 -6.82
C ASP A 9 -8.03 2.75 -8.28
N PRO A 10 -7.40 3.77 -8.89
CA PRO A 10 -7.67 4.13 -10.29
C PRO A 10 -7.08 3.13 -11.29
N ASN A 11 -6.13 2.28 -10.86
CA ASN A 11 -5.37 1.37 -11.72
C ASN A 11 -5.85 -0.09 -11.63
N GLY A 12 -6.93 -0.36 -10.88
CA GLY A 12 -7.50 -1.70 -10.73
C GLY A 12 -6.56 -2.67 -9.99
N LEU A 13 -5.77 -2.16 -9.04
CA LEU A 13 -4.85 -2.95 -8.25
C LEU A 13 -5.57 -3.95 -7.35
N THR A 14 -6.74 -3.60 -6.81
CA THR A 14 -7.54 -4.51 -6.01
C THR A 14 -7.92 -5.74 -6.83
N ASP A 15 -8.47 -5.54 -8.03
CA ASP A 15 -8.87 -6.64 -8.92
C ASP A 15 -7.66 -7.50 -9.34
N ALA A 16 -6.52 -6.86 -9.66
CA ALA A 16 -5.29 -7.57 -10.04
C ALA A 16 -4.74 -8.43 -8.89
N LEU A 17 -4.71 -7.88 -7.67
CA LEU A 17 -4.26 -8.60 -6.47
C LEU A 17 -5.20 -9.75 -6.10
N GLU A 18 -6.51 -9.55 -6.20
CA GLU A 18 -7.47 -10.62 -5.95
C GLU A 18 -7.35 -11.75 -6.99
N ALA A 19 -7.05 -11.42 -8.26
CA ALA A 19 -6.82 -12.41 -9.31
C ALA A 19 -5.60 -13.31 -9.03
N GLU A 20 -4.56 -12.77 -8.40
CA GLU A 20 -3.38 -13.52 -7.93
C GLU A 20 -3.61 -14.24 -6.58
N GLY A 21 -4.79 -14.10 -5.98
CA GLY A 21 -5.19 -14.80 -4.76
C GLY A 21 -4.79 -14.09 -3.46
N HIS A 22 -4.45 -12.79 -3.52
CA HIS A 22 -4.29 -11.97 -2.33
C HIS A 22 -5.65 -11.55 -1.77
N THR A 23 -5.70 -11.35 -0.45
CA THR A 23 -6.85 -10.74 0.22
C THR A 23 -6.55 -9.26 0.37
N VAL A 24 -7.41 -8.41 -0.19
CA VAL A 24 -7.20 -6.95 -0.18
C VAL A 24 -8.28 -6.30 0.66
N THR A 25 -7.86 -5.43 1.58
CA THR A 25 -8.76 -4.52 2.29
C THR A 25 -8.36 -3.09 1.95
N VAL A 26 -9.34 -2.26 1.61
CA VAL A 26 -9.11 -0.86 1.25
C VAL A 26 -9.41 0.04 2.46
N ALA A 27 -8.47 0.92 2.78
CA ALA A 27 -8.68 2.05 3.67
C ALA A 27 -8.65 3.36 2.86
N ASP A 28 -9.77 4.08 2.81
CA ASP A 28 -9.86 5.36 2.12
C ASP A 28 -8.84 6.39 2.67
N VAL A 29 -8.61 6.35 3.99
CA VAL A 29 -7.71 7.26 4.71
C VAL A 29 -6.75 6.48 5.59
N GLY A 30 -5.44 6.69 5.39
CA GLY A 30 -4.37 6.05 6.14
C GLY A 30 -4.13 6.61 7.55
N ASN A 31 -5.19 6.97 8.28
CA ASN A 31 -5.08 7.32 9.69
C ASN A 31 -5.18 6.06 10.57
N ARG A 32 -4.81 6.15 11.85
CA ARG A 32 -4.81 4.98 12.74
C ARG A 32 -6.16 4.23 12.75
N PRO A 33 -7.32 4.87 12.93
CA PRO A 33 -8.61 4.17 12.88
C PRO A 33 -8.84 3.45 11.55
N GLY A 34 -8.62 4.11 10.41
CA GLY A 34 -8.83 3.50 9.09
C GLY A 34 -7.91 2.30 8.84
N LEU A 35 -6.66 2.37 9.31
CA LEU A 35 -5.72 1.25 9.21
C LEU A 35 -6.09 0.08 10.12
N GLU A 36 -6.52 0.36 11.36
CA GLU A 36 -6.97 -0.67 12.30
C GLU A 36 -8.25 -1.36 11.80
N GLU A 37 -9.21 -0.60 11.29
CA GLU A 37 -10.44 -1.11 10.67
C GLU A 37 -10.16 -1.96 9.43
N ALA A 38 -9.12 -1.60 8.66
CA ALA A 38 -8.67 -2.37 7.50
C ALA A 38 -7.84 -3.61 7.87
N GLY A 39 -7.54 -3.84 9.15
CA GLY A 39 -6.83 -5.04 9.60
C GLY A 39 -5.30 -4.97 9.49
N ILE A 40 -4.70 -3.77 9.55
CA ILE A 40 -3.26 -3.57 9.34
C ILE A 40 -2.34 -4.41 10.25
N HIS A 41 -2.82 -4.80 11.44
CA HIS A 41 -2.05 -5.58 12.41
C HIS A 41 -1.67 -6.97 11.92
N GLU A 42 -2.47 -7.56 11.03
CA GLU A 42 -2.27 -8.90 10.47
C GLU A 42 -1.96 -8.85 8.96
N ALA A 43 -1.74 -7.64 8.43
CA ALA A 43 -1.38 -7.45 7.04
C ALA A 43 0.09 -7.79 6.79
N ASP A 44 0.35 -8.39 5.64
CA ASP A 44 1.71 -8.66 5.15
C ASP A 44 2.25 -7.42 4.42
N VAL A 45 1.37 -6.72 3.70
CA VAL A 45 1.72 -5.59 2.83
C VAL A 45 0.85 -4.39 3.13
N TYR A 46 1.50 -3.23 3.23
CA TYR A 46 0.89 -1.92 3.16
C TYR A 46 1.15 -1.34 1.77
N LEU A 47 0.09 -0.99 1.05
CA LEU A 47 0.16 -0.55 -0.33
C LEU A 47 -0.46 0.83 -0.49
N LEU A 48 0.34 1.84 -0.82
CA LEU A 48 -0.12 3.22 -0.97
C LEU A 48 -0.26 3.60 -2.43
N THR A 49 -1.44 4.11 -2.82
CA THR A 49 -1.71 4.60 -4.17
C THR A 49 -1.80 6.13 -4.26
N GLU A 50 -1.81 6.83 -3.12
CA GLU A 50 -1.92 8.28 -3.06
C GLU A 50 -0.78 8.94 -2.28
N MET A 51 0.12 9.64 -2.99
CA MET A 51 1.27 10.30 -2.37
C MET A 51 0.88 11.36 -1.32
N SER A 52 -0.30 11.98 -1.44
CA SER A 52 -0.83 12.92 -0.43
C SER A 52 -0.99 12.29 0.95
N GLN A 53 -1.10 10.96 1.01
CA GLN A 53 -1.22 10.22 2.25
C GLN A 53 0.10 9.62 2.73
N ALA A 54 1.26 9.92 2.12
CA ALA A 54 2.55 9.27 2.45
C ALA A 54 2.96 9.32 3.94
N THR A 55 2.44 10.27 4.73
CA THR A 55 2.64 10.31 6.18
C THR A 55 2.07 9.09 6.92
N SER A 56 1.07 8.42 6.35
CA SER A 56 0.44 7.22 6.89
C SER A 56 1.38 6.02 6.95
N ILE A 57 2.44 5.98 6.13
CA ILE A 57 3.47 4.93 6.18
C ILE A 57 4.07 4.81 7.59
N ALA A 58 4.35 5.93 8.24
CA ALA A 58 4.88 5.93 9.60
C ALA A 58 3.85 5.40 10.63
N VAL A 59 2.56 5.64 10.40
CA VAL A 59 1.48 5.13 11.25
C VAL A 59 1.31 3.62 11.06
N ALA A 60 1.36 3.15 9.81
CA ALA A 60 1.29 1.74 9.48
C ALA A 60 2.46 0.96 10.12
N LYS A 61 3.70 1.46 9.98
CA LYS A 61 4.89 0.86 10.62
C LYS A 61 4.83 0.89 12.15
N ASP A 62 4.22 1.90 12.76
CA ASP A 62 4.01 1.94 14.22
C ASP A 62 2.99 0.88 14.68
N LEU A 63 1.95 0.62 13.88
CA LEU A 63 0.92 -0.39 14.15
C LEU A 63 1.39 -1.83 13.88
N ASN A 64 2.24 -2.00 12.87
CA ASN A 64 2.82 -3.27 12.46
C ASN A 64 4.23 -3.03 11.86
N PRO A 65 5.29 -3.21 12.66
CA PRO A 65 6.67 -2.96 12.22
C PRO A 65 7.16 -3.86 11.08
N ASP A 66 6.56 -5.05 10.94
CA ASP A 66 6.98 -6.10 10.02
C ASP A 66 6.38 -5.95 8.61
N LEU A 67 5.49 -4.98 8.40
CA LEU A 67 4.88 -4.71 7.09
C LEU A 67 5.91 -4.51 5.98
N ARG A 68 5.69 -5.13 4.83
CA ARG A 68 6.31 -4.67 3.58
C ARG A 68 5.55 -3.43 3.09
N VAL A 69 6.25 -2.32 2.93
CA VAL A 69 5.67 -1.04 2.47
C VAL A 69 5.94 -0.86 0.99
N VAL A 70 4.86 -0.83 0.21
CA VAL A 70 4.88 -0.67 -1.24
C VAL A 70 4.12 0.60 -1.60
N VAL A 71 4.67 1.39 -2.51
CA VAL A 71 4.02 2.59 -3.04
C VAL A 71 3.84 2.39 -4.54
N TYR A 72 2.60 2.50 -5.00
CA TYR A 72 2.23 2.42 -6.41
C TYR A 72 1.58 3.73 -6.83
N ALA A 73 2.39 4.75 -7.09
CA ALA A 73 1.93 6.09 -7.41
C ALA A 73 3.02 6.91 -8.09
N GLU A 74 2.62 7.89 -8.90
CA GLU A 74 3.52 8.87 -9.49
C GLU A 74 4.09 9.81 -8.41
N GLY A 75 5.25 10.40 -8.69
CA GLY A 75 5.85 11.45 -7.87
C GLY A 75 6.92 10.96 -6.90
N SER A 76 7.06 11.62 -5.75
CA SER A 76 8.16 11.34 -4.82
C SER A 76 7.71 11.41 -3.38
N LEU A 77 8.22 10.47 -2.59
CA LEU A 77 7.96 10.43 -1.16
C LEU A 77 8.75 11.51 -0.40
N PRO A 78 8.19 12.05 0.69
CA PRO A 78 8.99 12.78 1.67
C PRO A 78 10.14 11.93 2.22
N ASP A 79 11.27 12.55 2.57
CA ASP A 79 12.49 11.89 3.04
C ASP A 79 12.29 10.89 4.20
N PHE A 80 11.35 11.17 5.10
CA PHE A 80 11.09 10.28 6.24
C PHE A 80 10.30 9.03 5.83
N ALA A 81 9.43 9.15 4.81
CA ALA A 81 8.58 8.08 4.32
C ALA A 81 9.37 7.16 3.38
N SER A 82 10.25 7.73 2.54
CA SER A 82 11.12 6.96 1.65
C SER A 82 12.03 5.98 2.40
N ARG A 83 12.51 6.37 3.60
CA ARG A 83 13.34 5.50 4.47
C ARG A 83 12.57 4.33 5.10
N GLN A 84 11.24 4.37 5.07
CA GLN A 84 10.37 3.34 5.64
C GLN A 84 9.63 2.55 4.55
N THR A 85 9.93 2.86 3.28
CA THR A 85 9.33 2.23 2.10
C THR A 85 10.29 1.22 1.54
N ASP A 86 9.80 0.01 1.27
CA ASP A 86 10.60 -1.09 0.73
C ASP A 86 10.63 -1.05 -0.80
N LEU A 87 9.53 -0.62 -1.43
CA LEU A 87 9.41 -0.54 -2.89
C LEU A 87 8.55 0.66 -3.32
N VAL A 88 9.00 1.37 -4.35
CA VAL A 88 8.22 2.40 -5.05
C VAL A 88 8.13 2.02 -6.51
N VAL A 89 6.92 1.98 -7.04
CA VAL A 89 6.59 1.63 -8.41
C VAL A 89 5.81 2.79 -9.03
N ASP A 90 6.27 3.23 -10.19
CA ASP A 90 5.57 4.21 -11.00
C ASP A 90 4.57 3.48 -11.91
N PRO A 91 3.25 3.79 -11.85
CA PRO A 91 2.24 3.16 -12.68
C PRO A 91 2.49 3.27 -14.19
N ASP A 92 3.18 4.34 -14.64
CA ASP A 92 3.52 4.54 -16.04
C ASP A 92 4.67 3.62 -16.52
N LEU A 93 5.40 3.02 -15.58
CA LEU A 93 6.52 2.12 -15.86
C LEU A 93 6.14 0.65 -15.71
N LEU A 94 5.26 0.32 -14.76
CA LEU A 94 4.83 -1.04 -14.49
C LEU A 94 3.33 -1.09 -14.15
N GLY A 95 2.57 -1.92 -14.87
CA GLY A 95 1.13 -2.09 -14.67
C GLY A 95 0.78 -2.86 -13.40
N SER A 96 -0.48 -2.76 -12.98
CA SER A 96 -1.03 -3.40 -11.78
C SER A 96 -0.90 -4.93 -11.80
N ASP A 97 -1.13 -5.57 -12.94
CA ASP A 97 -0.96 -7.03 -13.10
C ASP A 97 0.45 -7.50 -12.73
N ALA A 98 1.48 -6.79 -13.22
CA ALA A 98 2.86 -7.14 -12.95
C ALA A 98 3.28 -6.86 -11.51
N VAL A 99 2.65 -5.88 -10.85
CA VAL A 99 2.85 -5.67 -9.41
C VAL A 99 2.18 -6.77 -8.60
N ALA A 100 0.98 -7.20 -8.98
CA ALA A 100 0.26 -8.26 -8.30
C ALA A 100 1.02 -9.59 -8.34
N GLU A 101 1.60 -9.95 -9.49
CA GLU A 101 2.40 -11.19 -9.64
C GLU A 101 3.64 -11.23 -8.72
N GLU A 102 4.23 -10.07 -8.43
CA GLU A 102 5.48 -9.94 -7.66
C GLU A 102 5.28 -9.74 -6.15
N LEU A 103 4.03 -9.59 -5.71
CA LEU A 103 3.70 -9.43 -4.29
C LEU A 103 3.53 -10.80 -3.65
#